data_AF-A0A382TZF3-F1
#
_entry.id   AF-A0A382TZF3-F1
#
_cell.length_a   1.000
_cell.length_b   1.000
_cell.length_c   1.000
_cell.angle_alpha   90.00
_cell.angle_beta   90.00
_cell.angle_gamma   90.00
#
_symmetry.space_group_name_H-M   'P 1'
#
loop_
_entity.id
_entity.type
_entity.pdbx_description
1 polymer ?
#
loop_
_entity_poly.entity_id
_entity_poly.type
_entity_poly.pdbx_seq_one_letter_code
_entity_poly.pdbx_strand_id
1 'polypeptide(L)' 'MDDPVRLTQYCRSAGCGCKISPRMLEEILSVGGTVEPDSRLLVGNNSKDDAAVFDLGNGQAIVSTT' A
#
# COMPACT_ATOMS: atom_id res chain seq x y z
N MET A 1 26.99 -32.89 -1.47
CA MET A 1 26.01 -32.21 -2.33
C MET A 1 25.08 -31.50 -1.38
N ASP A 2 25.07 -30.17 -1.40
CA ASP A 2 24.18 -29.41 -0.54
C ASP A 2 22.73 -29.64 -0.98
N ASP A 3 21.85 -29.87 0.00
CA ASP A 3 20.43 -29.99 -0.24
C ASP A 3 19.90 -28.70 -0.91
N PRO A 4 18.95 -28.81 -1.86
CA PRO A 4 18.42 -27.64 -2.55
C PRO A 4 17.71 -26.69 -1.57
N VAL A 5 18.12 -25.42 -1.59
CA VAL A 5 17.53 -24.36 -0.76
C VAL A 5 16.07 -24.14 -1.15
N ARG A 6 15.14 -24.38 -0.22
CA ARG A 6 13.71 -24.10 -0.38
C ARG A 6 13.38 -22.73 0.19
N LEU A 7 13.25 -21.69 -0.64
CA LEU A 7 12.99 -20.33 -0.14
C LEU A 7 11.69 -20.21 0.69
N THR A 8 10.67 -21.00 0.35
CA THR A 8 9.39 -21.02 1.07
C THR A 8 9.51 -21.50 2.51
N GLN A 9 10.57 -22.24 2.88
CA GLN A 9 10.81 -22.67 4.26
C GLN A 9 11.07 -21.49 5.21
N TYR A 10 11.43 -20.32 4.67
CA TYR A 10 11.65 -19.09 5.41
C TYR A 10 10.38 -18.22 5.53
N CYS A 11 9.31 -18.55 4.81
CA CYS A 11 8.03 -17.86 4.92
C CYS A 11 7.25 -18.40 6.13
N ARG A 12 7.06 -17.55 7.15
CA ARG A 12 6.34 -17.93 8.38
C ARG A 12 4.84 -18.15 8.14
N SER A 13 4.30 -17.52 7.09
CA SER A 13 2.93 -17.66 6.63
C SER A 13 2.93 -17.90 5.11
N ALA A 14 2.08 -18.82 4.66
CA ALA A 14 1.86 -19.10 3.24
C ALA A 14 0.40 -18.79 2.90
N GLY A 15 0.16 -18.12 1.77
CA GLY A 15 -1.19 -17.86 1.23
C GLY A 15 -1.77 -16.48 1.59
N CYS A 16 -3.10 -16.36 1.46
CA CYS A 16 -3.84 -15.10 1.52
C CYS A 16 -3.84 -14.39 2.90
N GLY A 17 -3.39 -15.08 3.96
CA GLY A 17 -3.36 -14.56 5.33
C GLY A 17 -2.11 -13.78 5.70
N CYS A 18 -1.20 -13.50 4.75
CA CYS A 18 0.01 -12.72 5.03
C CYS A 18 -0.25 -11.21 5.10
N LYS A 19 -1.43 -10.74 4.67
CA LYS A 19 -1.86 -9.34 4.76
C LYS A 19 -2.85 -9.17 5.90
N ILE A 20 -2.84 -7.99 6.54
CA ILE A 20 -3.89 -7.58 7.47
C ILE A 20 -5.23 -7.42 6.73
N SER A 21 -6.34 -7.58 7.45
CA SER A 21 -7.67 -7.41 6.84
C SER A 21 -7.94 -5.95 6.46
N PRO A 22 -8.79 -5.68 5.45
CA PRO A 22 -9.13 -4.31 5.06
C PRO A 22 -9.68 -3.48 6.22
N ARG A 23 -10.56 -4.06 7.02
CA ARG A 23 -11.13 -3.41 8.22
C ARG A 23 -10.04 -3.00 9.22
N MET A 24 -9.09 -3.89 9.49
CA MET A 24 -8.01 -3.59 10.43
C MET A 24 -7.11 -2.47 9.91
N LEU A 25 -6.82 -2.44 8.60
CA LEU A 25 -6.09 -1.34 7.99
C LEU A 25 -6.84 -0.01 8.09
N GLU A 26 -8.16 0.01 7.86
CA GLU A 26 -9.00 1.20 8.03
C GLU A 26 -8.97 1.72 9.48
N GLU A 27 -9.05 0.83 10.46
CA GLU A 27 -8.94 1.19 11.88
C GLU A 27 -7.56 1.82 12.20
N ILE A 28 -6.47 1.25 11.69
CA ILE A 28 -5.11 1.81 11.87
C ILE A 28 -4.99 3.21 11.25
N LEU A 29 -5.44 3.37 9.99
CA LEU A 29 -5.32 4.64 9.28
C LEU A 29 -6.18 5.75 9.90
N SER A 30 -7.28 5.40 10.57
CA SER A 30 -8.16 6.39 11.23
C SER A 30 -7.47 7.21 12.33
N VAL A 31 -6.37 6.70 12.91
CA VAL A 31 -5.60 7.37 13.96
C VAL A 31 -4.57 8.36 13.41
N GLY A 32 -4.19 8.25 12.12
CA GLY A 32 -3.13 9.04 11.50
C GLY A 32 -3.43 10.53 11.26
N GLY A 33 -4.65 10.97 11.59
CA GLY A 33 -5.13 12.32 11.32
C GLY A 33 -5.59 12.51 9.87
N THR A 34 -6.44 13.50 9.64
CA THR A 34 -6.84 13.93 8.30
C THR A 34 -5.74 14.82 7.73
N VAL A 35 -5.09 14.37 6.65
CA VAL A 35 -4.25 15.26 5.85
C VAL A 35 -5.18 16.26 5.15
N GLU A 36 -4.87 17.55 5.24
CA GLU A 36 -5.61 18.57 4.50
C GLU A 36 -5.62 18.23 3.00
N PRO A 37 -6.77 18.28 2.34
CA PRO A 37 -6.84 17.93 0.93
C PRO A 37 -5.98 18.88 0.08
N ASP A 38 -4.96 18.35 -0.59
CA ASP A 38 -4.22 19.05 -1.65
C ASP A 38 -4.91 18.73 -2.99
N SER A 39 -5.33 19.77 -3.71
CA SER A 39 -5.92 19.66 -5.04
C SER A 39 -5.07 18.92 -6.08
N ARG A 40 -3.75 18.82 -5.86
CA ARG A 40 -2.82 18.07 -6.72
C ARG A 40 -2.69 16.61 -6.33
N LEU A 41 -3.17 16.20 -5.15
CA LEU A 41 -3.25 14.79 -4.78
C LEU A 41 -4.52 14.21 -5.40
N LEU A 42 -4.38 13.60 -6.57
CA LEU A 42 -5.48 13.06 -7.35
C LEU A 42 -6.05 11.77 -6.72
N VAL A 43 -5.16 10.93 -6.18
CA VAL A 43 -5.50 9.67 -5.48
C VAL A 43 -4.61 9.57 -4.24
N GLY A 44 -5.22 9.41 -3.07
CA GLY A 44 -4.54 9.43 -1.77
C GLY A 44 -5.13 8.43 -0.78
N ASN A 45 -4.85 8.60 0.52
CA ASN A 45 -5.30 7.66 1.54
C ASN A 45 -6.82 7.67 1.81
N ASN A 46 -7.52 8.72 1.36
CA ASN A 46 -8.97 8.83 1.43
C ASN A 46 -9.68 7.98 0.37
N SER A 47 -8.98 7.60 -0.70
CA SER A 47 -9.42 6.61 -1.67
C SER A 47 -8.89 5.22 -1.31
N LYS A 48 -9.67 4.17 -1.60
CA LYS A 48 -9.30 2.76 -1.35
C LYS A 48 -8.71 2.13 -2.60
N ASP A 49 -7.75 2.82 -3.22
CA ASP A 49 -7.11 2.44 -4.49
C ASP A 49 -5.72 1.79 -4.28
N ASP A 50 -5.16 1.23 -5.36
CA ASP A 50 -3.91 0.47 -5.34
C ASP A 50 -2.63 1.34 -5.36
N ALA A 51 -2.75 2.65 -5.62
CA ALA A 51 -1.62 3.56 -5.74
C ALA A 51 -1.99 5.00 -5.38
N ALA A 52 -1.00 5.77 -4.95
CA ALA A 52 -1.12 7.23 -4.85
C ALA A 52 -0.81 7.87 -6.20
N VAL A 53 -1.57 8.92 -6.55
CA VAL A 53 -1.37 9.69 -7.79
C VAL A 53 -1.30 11.18 -7.47
N PHE A 54 -0.22 11.83 -7.89
CA PHE A 54 0.04 13.25 -7.60
C PHE A 54 0.34 14.04 -8.88
N ASP A 55 -0.41 15.10 -9.15
CA ASP A 55 -0.26 16.00 -10.30
C ASP A 55 0.96 16.93 -10.15
N LEU A 56 1.76 17.03 -11.21
CA LEU A 56 2.94 17.90 -11.30
C LEU A 56 2.61 19.29 -11.88
N GLY A 57 1.37 19.53 -12.33
CA GLY A 57 0.90 20.82 -12.83
C GLY A 57 1.29 21.13 -14.27
N ASN A 58 1.84 20.15 -15.00
CA ASN A 58 2.27 20.26 -16.39
C ASN A 58 1.63 19.19 -17.29
N GLY A 59 0.49 18.65 -16.86
CA GLY A 59 -0.20 17.55 -17.54
C GLY A 59 0.43 16.17 -17.31
N GLN A 60 1.37 16.05 -16.35
CA GLN A 60 1.96 14.77 -15.92
C GLN A 60 1.69 14.54 -14.44
N ALA A 61 1.70 13.26 -14.02
CA ALA A 61 1.52 12.87 -12.63
C ALA A 61 2.52 11.78 -12.20
N ILE A 62 2.85 11.76 -10.91
CA ILE A 62 3.59 10.67 -10.27
C ILE A 62 2.59 9.61 -9.82
N VAL A 63 2.86 8.35 -10.15
CA VAL A 63 2.14 7.18 -9.63
C VAL A 63 3.09 6.38 -8.74
N SER A 64 2.68 6.08 -7.50
CA SER A 64 3.52 5.37 -6.53
C SER A 64 2.72 4.29 -5.78
N THR A 65 3.31 3.09 -5.65
CA THR A 65 2.74 1.93 -4.94
C THR A 65 3.87 1.08 -4.32
N THR A 66 3.58 0.26 -3.30
CA THR A 66 4.54 -0.59 -2.57
C THR A 66 3.94 -1.90 -2.08
#